data_AF-A0A7C3JQG8-F1
#
_entry.id   AF-A0A7C3JQG8-F1
#
_cell.length_a   1.000
_cell.length_b   1.000
_cell.length_c   1.000
_cell.angle_alpha   90.00
_cell.angle_beta   90.00
_cell.angle_gamma   90.00
#
_symmetry.space_group_name_H-M   'P 1'
#
loop_
_entity.id
_entity.type
_entity.pdbx_description
1 polymer ?
#
loop_
_entity_poly.entity_id
_entity_poly.type
_entity_poly.pdbx_seq_one_letter_code
_entity_poly.pdbx_strand_id
1 'polypeptide(L)'
;VPVQDVRATLAAVEAGNVAAGFVYKTDAAVSREVKIVYEVPLSEGPKIIYPVAIVRESKRKDAARDFLSYVRSPAAKAVFRQYGFVVLD
;
A
#
# COMPACT_ATOMS: atom_id res chain seq x y z
N VAL A 1 -2.97 15.99 -15.32
CA VAL A 1 -1.74 16.06 -14.51
C VAL A 1 -1.13 14.67 -14.51
N PRO A 2 -0.02 14.41 -15.23
CA PRO A 2 0.66 13.13 -15.16
C PRO A 2 1.37 12.99 -13.81
N VAL A 3 1.15 11.88 -13.12
CA VAL A 3 1.73 11.57 -11.80
C VAL A 3 2.38 10.20 -11.88
N GLN A 4 3.52 10.03 -11.19
CA GLN A 4 4.39 8.86 -11.34
C GLN A 4 3.89 7.63 -10.56
N ASP A 5 3.17 7.85 -9.46
CA ASP A 5 2.66 6.80 -8.59
C ASP A 5 1.47 7.30 -7.76
N VAL A 6 0.89 6.40 -6.94
CA VAL A 6 -0.29 6.68 -6.11
C VAL A 6 -0.05 7.74 -5.03
N ARG A 7 1.18 7.92 -4.54
CA ARG A 7 1.50 8.97 -3.57
C ARG A 7 1.59 10.33 -4.24
N ALA A 8 2.15 10.38 -5.45
CA ALA A 8 2.12 11.58 -6.28
C ALA A 8 0.67 11.96 -6.66
N THR A 9 -0.20 10.98 -6.91
CA THR A 9 -1.65 11.22 -7.08
C THR A 9 -2.27 11.85 -5.83
N LEU A 10 -2.02 11.29 -4.64
CA LEU A 10 -2.53 11.84 -3.38
C LEU A 10 -2.08 13.29 -3.17
N ALA A 11 -0.78 13.57 -3.33
CA ALA A 11 -0.21 14.91 -3.16
C ALA A 11 -0.81 15.93 -4.15
N ALA A 12 -1.12 15.51 -5.38
CA ALA A 12 -1.78 16.38 -6.36
C ALA A 12 -3.22 16.75 -5.95
N VAL A 13 -3.94 15.85 -5.28
CA VAL A 13 -5.27 16.12 -4.72
C VAL A 13 -5.17 17.02 -3.50
N GLU A 14 -4.24 16.74 -2.58
CA GLU A 14 -3.98 17.58 -1.39
C GLU A 14 -3.66 19.04 -1.76
N ALA A 15 -2.79 19.22 -2.76
CA ALA A 15 -2.42 20.54 -3.26
C ALA A 15 -3.53 21.26 -4.04
N GLY A 16 -4.69 20.61 -4.28
CA GLY A 16 -5.78 21.17 -5.08
C GLY A 16 -5.48 21.28 -6.58
N ASN A 17 -4.39 20.66 -7.06
CA ASN A 17 -4.02 20.68 -8.48
C ASN A 17 -5.00 19.87 -9.35
N VAL A 18 -5.70 18.91 -8.75
CA VAL A 18 -6.78 18.13 -9.36
C VAL A 18 -7.94 17.97 -8.39
N ALA A 19 -9.16 17.83 -8.91
CA ALA A 19 -10.36 17.71 -8.07
C ALA A 19 -10.51 16.33 -7.41
N ALA A 20 -9.95 15.27 -8.01
CA ALA A 20 -10.03 13.90 -7.50
C ALA A 20 -8.89 13.03 -8.07
N GLY A 21 -8.59 11.93 -7.39
CA GLY A 21 -7.63 10.92 -7.83
C GLY A 21 -7.97 9.54 -7.27
N PHE A 22 -7.56 8.48 -7.97
CA PHE A 22 -7.68 7.11 -7.50
C PHE A 22 -6.40 6.70 -6.79
N VAL A 23 -6.53 6.29 -5.52
CA VAL A 23 -5.43 5.86 -4.65
C VAL A 23 -5.86 4.65 -3.82
N TYR A 24 -4.92 4.00 -3.14
CA TYR A 24 -5.31 2.97 -2.17
C TYR A 24 -5.90 3.61 -0.92
N LYS A 25 -6.83 2.89 -0.27
CA LYS A 25 -7.44 3.32 1.00
C LYS A 25 -6.39 3.63 2.06
N THR A 26 -5.30 2.84 2.10
CA THR A 26 -4.18 3.05 3.02
C THR A 26 -3.43 4.34 2.78
N ASP A 27 -3.37 4.84 1.53
CA ASP A 27 -2.76 6.13 1.20
C ASP A 27 -3.69 7.29 1.61
N ALA A 28 -4.99 7.18 1.32
CA ALA A 28 -5.94 8.20 1.75
C ALA A 28 -6.02 8.29 3.29
N ALA A 29 -5.87 7.18 4.01
CA ALA A 29 -5.96 7.11 5.46
C ALA A 29 -4.84 7.84 6.21
N VAL A 30 -3.70 8.13 5.57
CA VAL A 30 -2.59 8.87 6.20
C VAL A 30 -2.75 10.38 6.09
N SER A 31 -3.63 10.87 5.21
CA SER A 31 -3.85 12.29 4.99
C SER A 31 -5.05 12.81 5.79
N ARG A 32 -4.95 14.07 6.24
CA ARG A 32 -6.08 14.82 6.84
C ARG A 32 -6.67 15.87 5.89
N GLU A 33 -6.07 16.01 4.71
CA GLU A 33 -6.38 17.09 3.75
C GLU A 33 -7.30 16.60 2.62
N VAL A 34 -7.47 15.28 2.49
CA VAL A 34 -8.39 14.67 1.53
C VAL A 34 -9.54 13.94 2.23
N LYS A 35 -10.57 13.61 1.45
CA LYS A 35 -11.67 12.75 1.89
C LYS A 35 -11.90 11.65 0.87
N ILE A 36 -12.27 10.47 1.34
CA ILE A 36 -12.71 9.37 0.48
C ILE A 36 -14.15 9.67 0.04
N VAL A 37 -14.33 9.95 -1.25
CA VAL A 37 -15.66 10.20 -1.85
C VAL A 37 -16.31 8.93 -2.40
N TYR A 38 -15.50 7.90 -2.66
CA TYR A 38 -15.95 6.60 -3.16
C TYR A 38 -14.93 5.52 -2.79
N GLU A 39 -15.41 4.38 -2.30
CA GLU A 39 -14.60 3.18 -2.06
C GLU A 39 -15.08 2.09 -3.02
N VAL A 40 -14.16 1.57 -3.84
CA VAL A 40 -14.48 0.50 -4.80
C VAL A 40 -14.83 -0.78 -4.02
N PRO A 41 -16.01 -1.38 -4.23
CA PRO A 41 -16.35 -2.64 -3.58
C PRO A 41 -15.35 -3.74 -3.92
N LEU A 42 -14.94 -4.54 -2.93
CA LEU A 42 -13.95 -5.61 -3.12
C LEU A 42 -14.38 -6.67 -4.14
N SER A 43 -15.69 -6.86 -4.33
CA SER A 43 -16.28 -7.77 -5.33
C SER A 43 -16.20 -7.24 -6.77
N GLU A 44 -16.04 -5.92 -6.93
CA GLU A 44 -16.07 -5.22 -8.22
C GLU A 44 -14.67 -4.77 -8.66
N GLY A 45 -13.73 -4.68 -7.72
CA GLY A 45 -12.35 -4.27 -7.96
C GLY A 45 -11.39 -5.43 -8.26
N PRO A 46 -10.19 -5.13 -8.80
CA PRO A 46 -9.12 -6.11 -8.93
C PRO A 46 -8.60 -6.54 -7.55
N LYS A 47 -8.11 -7.78 -7.46
CA LYS A 47 -7.37 -8.23 -6.28
C LYS A 47 -5.99 -7.56 -6.23
N ILE A 48 -5.87 -6.50 -5.44
CA ILE A 48 -4.61 -5.79 -5.21
C ILE A 48 -3.76 -6.59 -4.23
N ILE A 49 -2.71 -7.24 -4.72
CA ILE A 49 -1.82 -8.12 -3.95
C ILE A 49 -0.41 -7.53 -3.94
N TYR A 50 0.24 -7.51 -2.78
CA TYR A 50 1.62 -7.05 -2.59
C TYR A 50 2.56 -8.25 -2.41
N PRO A 51 3.15 -8.81 -3.50
CA PRO A 51 4.08 -9.91 -3.40
C PRO A 51 5.41 -9.45 -2.79
N VAL A 52 6.05 -10.32 -2.03
CA VAL A 52 7.39 -10.13 -1.49
C VAL A 52 8.27 -11.32 -1.84
N ALA A 53 9.47 -11.05 -2.35
CA ALA A 53 10.42 -12.06 -2.77
C ALA A 53 11.86 -11.62 -2.48
N ILE A 54 12.75 -12.60 -2.31
CA ILE A 54 14.19 -12.36 -2.18
C ILE A 54 14.80 -12.25 -3.57
N VAL A 55 15.51 -11.16 -3.83
CA VAL A 55 16.21 -10.94 -5.10
C VAL A 55 17.32 -12.00 -5.25
N ARG A 56 17.32 -12.70 -6.40
CA ARG A 56 18.26 -13.81 -6.69
C ARG A 56 19.72 -13.42 -6.52
N GLU A 57 20.08 -12.21 -6.94
CA GLU A 57 21.45 -11.67 -6.92
C GLU A 57 21.79 -10.93 -5.62
N SER A 58 20.93 -10.99 -4.59
CA SER A 58 21.21 -10.36 -3.31
C SER A 58 22.52 -10.89 -2.71
N LYS A 59 23.41 -9.97 -2.32
CA LYS A 59 24.64 -10.29 -1.58
C LYS A 59 24.38 -10.59 -0.09
N ARG A 60 23.14 -10.42 0.38
CA ARG A 60 22.72 -10.55 1.78
C ARG A 60 21.51 -11.48 1.92
N LYS A 61 21.59 -12.68 1.33
CA LYS A 61 20.47 -13.64 1.28
C LYS A 61 19.97 -14.05 2.65
N ASP A 62 20.86 -14.27 3.61
CA ASP A 62 20.46 -14.73 4.95
C ASP A 62 19.66 -13.65 5.69
N ALA A 63 20.17 -12.42 5.74
CA ALA A 63 19.41 -11.29 6.30
C ALA A 63 18.07 -11.05 5.55
N ALA A 64 18.03 -11.28 4.24
CA ALA A 64 16.78 -11.18 3.47
C ALA A 64 15.78 -12.30 3.83
N ARG A 65 16.25 -13.52 4.14
CA ARG A 65 15.41 -14.61 4.64
C ARG A 65 14.88 -14.32 6.04
N ASP A 66 15.71 -13.76 6.91
CA ASP A 66 15.30 -13.36 8.27
C ASP A 66 14.22 -12.28 8.19
N PHE A 67 14.42 -11.26 7.36
CA PHE A 67 13.43 -10.21 7.13
C PHE A 67 12.13 -10.76 6.53
N LEU A 68 12.21 -11.63 5.51
CA LEU A 68 11.01 -12.25 4.93
C LEU A 68 10.26 -13.10 5.95
N SER A 69 10.97 -13.82 6.82
CA SER A 69 10.37 -14.59 7.92
C SER A 69 9.66 -13.66 8.91
N TYR A 70 10.29 -12.53 9.26
CA TYR A 70 9.68 -11.52 10.12
C TYR A 70 8.42 -10.90 9.49
N VAL A 71 8.45 -10.52 8.21
CA VAL A 71 7.31 -9.93 7.48
C VAL A 71 6.10 -10.88 7.47
N ARG A 72 6.32 -12.20 7.53
CA ARG A 72 5.26 -13.22 7.61
C ARG A 72 4.80 -13.54 9.03
N SER A 73 5.47 -13.01 10.05
CA SER A 73 5.17 -13.27 11.45
C SER A 73 3.84 -12.65 11.89
N PRO A 74 3.21 -13.15 12.97
CA PRO A 74 2.01 -12.54 13.54
C PRO A 74 2.19 -11.06 13.90
N ALA A 75 3.38 -10.67 14.37
CA ALA A 75 3.69 -9.28 14.71
C ALA A 75 3.62 -8.36 13.48
N ALA A 76 4.24 -8.77 12.36
CA ALA A 76 4.15 -8.01 11.11
C ALA A 76 2.72 -8.00 10.55
N LYS A 77 2.00 -9.13 10.59
CA LYS A 77 0.58 -9.20 10.19
C LYS A 77 -0.28 -8.21 10.98
N ALA A 78 -0.03 -8.01 12.27
CA ALA A 78 -0.74 -7.02 13.09
C ALA A 78 -0.47 -5.58 12.61
N VAL A 79 0.78 -5.25 12.28
CA VAL A 79 1.14 -3.94 11.70
C VAL A 79 0.41 -3.70 10.37
N PHE A 80 0.40 -4.67 9.46
CA PHE A 80 -0.33 -4.54 8.19
C PHE A 80 -1.81 -4.24 8.41
N ARG A 81 -2.47 -4.97 9.32
CA ARG A 81 -3.89 -4.72 9.66
C ARG A 81 -4.11 -3.33 10.26
N GLN A 82 -3.21 -2.87 11.15
CA GLN A 82 -3.28 -1.53 11.74
C GLN A 82 -3.26 -0.42 10.68
N TYR A 83 -2.49 -0.61 9.60
CA TYR A 83 -2.42 0.33 8.48
C TYR A 83 -3.49 0.10 7.40
N GLY A 84 -4.45 -0.81 7.63
CA GLY A 84 -5.60 -1.02 6.75
C GLY A 84 -5.38 -2.04 5.62
N PHE A 85 -4.31 -2.82 5.66
CA PHE A 85 -4.11 -3.93 4.72
C PHE A 85 -4.94 -5.15 5.13
N VAL A 86 -5.50 -5.83 4.14
CA VAL A 86 -6.04 -7.18 4.30
C VAL A 86 -4.88 -8.17 4.22
N VAL A 87 -4.66 -8.92 5.30
CA VAL A 87 -3.63 -9.96 5.36
C VAL A 87 -4.22 -11.26 4.83
N LEU A 88 -3.52 -11.87 3.86
CA LEU A 88 -3.82 -13.21 3.35
C LEU A 88 -3.21 -14.25 4.30
N ASP A 89 -4.00 -15.25 4.67
CA ASP A 89 -3.56 -16.38 5.50
C ASP A 89 -3.15 -17.60 4.65
#